data_AF-I8AEB3-F1
#
_entry.id   AF-I8AEB3-F1
#
_cell.length_a   1.000
_cell.length_b   1.000
_cell.length_c   1.000
_cell.angle_alpha   90.00
_cell.angle_beta   90.00
_cell.angle_gamma   90.00
#
_symmetry.space_group_name_H-M   'P 1'
#
loop_
_entity.id
_entity.type
_entity.pdbx_description
1 polymer ?
#
loop_
_entity_poly.entity_id
_entity_poly.type
_entity_poly.pdbx_seq_one_letter_code
_entity_poly.pdbx_strand_id
1 'polypeptide(L)'
;MFFIPIALFILGIGMLFYYTKEKVSERIVRQVYLYLVLFVTLMMSIGGAVSLFMNAADMIAPTPYHMNYDEYRSDQLDGKNKKNPPSEEAIKAKYNAFIEDNEKRAVDDAKNSLLKSCAWLIIPVPIFLVSLRLLRRDKKQTT
;
A
#
# COMPACT_ATOMS: atom_id res chain seq x y z
N MET A 1 -17.43 8.18 0.26
CA MET A 1 -17.48 8.34 -1.22
C MET A 1 -16.96 7.11 -1.98
N PHE A 2 -15.99 6.33 -1.45
CA PHE A 2 -15.46 5.13 -2.12
C PHE A 2 -16.33 3.86 -2.08
N PHE A 3 -17.33 3.79 -1.19
CA PHE A 3 -18.19 2.60 -1.05
C PHE A 3 -19.19 2.40 -2.20
N ILE A 4 -19.64 3.49 -2.83
CA ILE A 4 -20.60 3.45 -3.94
C ILE A 4 -20.01 2.77 -5.19
N PRO A 5 -18.81 3.14 -5.68
CA PRO A 5 -18.22 2.45 -6.83
C PRO A 5 -17.88 0.98 -6.53
N ILE A 6 -17.47 0.66 -5.30
CA ILE A 6 -17.20 -0.73 -4.88
C ILE A 6 -18.50 -1.56 -4.86
N ALA A 7 -19.59 -1.00 -4.32
CA ALA A 7 -20.88 -1.67 -4.30
C ALA A 7 -21.45 -1.92 -5.70
N LEU A 8 -21.32 -0.94 -6.62
CA LEU A 8 -21.72 -1.09 -8.02
C LEU A 8 -20.87 -2.13 -8.76
N PHE A 9 -19.57 -2.19 -8.48
CA PHE A 9 -18.69 -3.21 -9.05
C PHE A 9 -19.06 -4.62 -8.60
N ILE A 10 -19.37 -4.81 -7.31
CA ILE A 10 -19.83 -6.10 -6.76
C ILE A 10 -21.18 -6.50 -7.36
N LEU A 11 -22.13 -5.55 -7.47
CA LEU A 11 -23.43 -5.77 -8.11
C LEU A 11 -23.30 -6.14 -9.59
N GLY A 12 -22.43 -5.45 -10.33
CA GLY A 12 -22.14 -5.71 -11.73
C GLY A 12 -21.56 -7.11 -11.95
N ILE A 13 -20.59 -7.51 -11.12
CA ILE A 13 -20.03 -8.88 -11.15
C ILE A 13 -21.10 -9.92 -10.79
N GLY A 14 -21.90 -9.65 -9.76
CA GLY A 14 -22.99 -10.54 -9.33
C GLY A 14 -24.04 -10.77 -10.42
N MET A 15 -24.46 -9.70 -11.11
CA MET A 15 -25.37 -9.79 -12.27
C MET A 15 -24.74 -10.57 -13.42
N LEU A 16 -23.46 -10.33 -13.73
CA LEU A 16 -22.75 -11.03 -14.80
C LEU A 16 -22.70 -12.54 -14.53
N PHE A 17 -22.43 -12.94 -13.29
CA PHE A 17 -22.43 -14.33 -12.85
C PHE A 17 -23.84 -14.97 -12.86
N TYR A 18 -24.88 -14.21 -12.49
CA TYR A 18 -26.26 -14.69 -12.53
C TYR A 18 -26.72 -14.98 -13.96
N TYR A 19 -26.43 -14.07 -14.90
CA TYR A 19 -26.80 -14.22 -16.32
C TYR A 19 -26.03 -15.32 -17.05
N THR A 20 -24.78 -15.60 -16.64
CA THR A 20 -23.96 -16.64 -17.25
C THR A 20 -24.30 -18.05 -16.74
N LYS A 21 -24.94 -18.17 -15.57
CA LYS A 21 -25.26 -19.46 -14.93
C LYS A 21 -26.17 -20.38 -15.77
N GLU A 22 -26.95 -19.81 -16.69
CA GLU A 22 -27.97 -20.55 -17.45
C GLU A 22 -27.44 -21.20 -18.75
N LYS A 23 -26.25 -20.79 -19.25
CA LYS A 23 -25.65 -21.31 -20.50
C LYS A 23 -24.19 -21.71 -20.42
N VAL A 24 -23.49 -21.41 -19.33
CA VAL A 24 -22.05 -21.64 -19.22
C VAL A 24 -21.77 -22.96 -18.52
N SER A 25 -20.92 -23.80 -19.14
CA SER A 25 -20.50 -25.05 -18.51
C SER A 25 -19.77 -24.77 -17.20
N GLU A 26 -20.01 -25.58 -16.17
CA GLU A 26 -19.37 -25.48 -14.86
C GLU A 26 -17.83 -25.38 -14.98
N ARG A 27 -17.26 -26.04 -15.98
CA ARG A 27 -15.84 -25.99 -16.32
C ARG A 27 -15.35 -24.60 -16.69
N ILE A 28 -16.08 -23.88 -17.55
CA ILE A 28 -15.72 -22.52 -17.96
C ILE A 28 -15.81 -21.57 -16.76
N VAL A 29 -16.85 -21.70 -15.94
CA VAL A 29 -16.99 -20.90 -14.71
C VAL A 29 -15.80 -21.09 -13.78
N ARG A 30 -15.39 -22.35 -13.55
CA ARG A 30 -14.24 -22.68 -12.72
C ARG A 30 -12.93 -22.11 -13.28
N GLN A 31 -12.70 -22.18 -14.59
CA GLN A 31 -11.51 -21.60 -15.22
C GLN A 31 -11.47 -20.08 -15.08
N VAL A 32 -12.59 -19.39 -15.35
CA VAL A 32 -12.68 -17.94 -15.17
C VAL A 32 -12.40 -17.55 -13.72
N TYR A 33 -12.98 -18.28 -12.76
CA TYR A 33 -12.69 -18.07 -11.33
C TYR A 33 -11.19 -18.22 -11.02
N LEU A 34 -10.55 -19.29 -11.47
CA LEU A 34 -9.11 -19.51 -11.23
C LEU A 34 -8.26 -18.40 -11.87
N TYR A 35 -8.58 -17.96 -13.08
CA TYR A 35 -7.89 -16.84 -13.72
C TYR A 35 -8.09 -15.51 -12.97
N LEU A 36 -9.30 -15.24 -12.46
CA LEU A 36 -9.55 -14.05 -11.63
C LEU A 36 -8.73 -14.07 -10.34
N VAL A 37 -8.68 -15.21 -9.65
CA VAL A 37 -7.85 -15.36 -8.44
C VAL A 37 -6.37 -15.19 -8.76
N LEU A 38 -5.90 -15.80 -9.85
CA LEU A 38 -4.51 -15.64 -10.32
C LEU A 38 -4.20 -14.19 -10.70
N PHE A 39 -5.16 -13.47 -11.28
CA PHE A 39 -5.02 -12.06 -11.61
C PHE A 39 -4.93 -11.18 -10.35
N VAL A 40 -5.81 -11.40 -9.38
CA VAL A 40 -5.79 -10.65 -8.10
C VAL A 40 -4.48 -10.90 -7.35
N THR A 41 -4.03 -12.16 -7.27
CA THR A 41 -2.75 -12.50 -6.64
C THR A 41 -1.56 -11.89 -7.37
N LEU A 42 -1.58 -11.85 -8.71
CA LEU A 42 -0.56 -11.15 -9.51
C LEU A 42 -0.52 -9.65 -9.20
N MET A 43 -1.67 -8.98 -9.22
CA MET A 43 -1.78 -7.56 -8.89
C MET A 43 -1.29 -7.27 -7.47
N MET A 44 -1.63 -8.14 -6.51
CA MET A 44 -1.14 -8.06 -5.14
C MET A 44 0.39 -8.17 -5.10
N SER A 45 0.98 -9.18 -5.75
CA SER A 45 2.44 -9.34 -5.78
C SER A 45 3.17 -8.17 -6.43
N ILE A 46 2.64 -7.59 -7.52
CA ILE A 46 3.24 -6.40 -8.16
C ILE A 46 3.22 -5.21 -7.20
N GLY A 47 2.07 -4.93 -6.55
CA GLY A 47 1.96 -3.84 -5.58
C GLY A 47 2.90 -4.00 -4.38
N GLY A 48 3.07 -5.24 -3.90
CA GLY A 48 4.00 -5.57 -2.83
C GLY A 48 5.46 -5.37 -3.23
N ALA A 49 5.83 -5.80 -4.45
CA ALA A 49 7.20 -5.66 -4.96
C ALA A 49 7.60 -4.19 -5.15
N VAL A 50 6.74 -3.37 -5.77
CA VAL A 50 6.99 -1.93 -5.95
C VAL A 50 7.15 -1.25 -4.58
N SER A 51 6.23 -1.52 -3.66
CA SER A 51 6.29 -0.96 -2.30
C SER A 51 7.56 -1.39 -1.56
N LEU A 52 8.04 -2.63 -1.76
CA LEU A 52 9.26 -3.11 -1.14
C LEU A 52 10.47 -2.27 -1.57
N PHE A 53 10.62 -2.00 -2.86
CA PHE A 53 11.73 -1.19 -3.38
C PHE A 53 11.63 0.27 -2.97
N MET A 54 10.42 0.85 -2.93
CA MET A 54 10.21 2.21 -2.45
C MET A 54 10.63 2.34 -0.98
N ASN A 55 10.11 1.48 -0.11
CA ASN A 55 10.45 1.51 1.32
C ASN A 55 11.93 1.22 1.58
N ALA A 56 12.56 0.35 0.79
CA ALA A 56 14.00 0.12 0.87
C ALA A 56 14.81 1.36 0.46
N ALA A 57 14.36 2.10 -0.56
CA ALA A 57 14.97 3.36 -0.96
C ALA A 57 14.80 4.42 0.13
N ASP A 58 13.60 4.55 0.71
CA ASP A 58 13.30 5.51 1.78
C ASP A 58 14.08 5.22 3.07
N MET A 59 14.53 3.98 3.29
CA MET A 59 15.45 3.65 4.39
C MET A 59 16.87 4.17 4.16
N ILE A 60 17.33 4.24 2.91
CA ILE A 60 18.70 4.65 2.54
C ILE A 60 18.76 6.16 2.31
N ALA A 61 17.74 6.71 1.65
CA ALA A 61 17.59 8.11 1.32
C ALA A 61 16.19 8.58 1.74
N PRO A 62 15.95 8.73 3.06
CA PRO A 62 14.66 9.23 3.54
C PRO A 62 14.41 10.61 2.95
N THR A 63 13.28 10.80 2.27
CA THR A 63 12.86 12.12 1.80
C THR A 63 12.28 12.90 2.99
N PRO A 64 13.00 13.89 3.56
CA PRO A 64 12.54 14.52 4.78
C PRO A 64 11.45 15.54 4.46
N TYR A 65 10.48 15.66 5.35
CA TYR A 65 9.55 16.78 5.31
C TYR A 65 10.29 18.03 5.81
N HIS A 66 10.74 18.87 4.87
CA HIS A 66 11.42 20.12 5.19
C HIS A 66 10.41 21.26 5.31
N MET A 67 10.02 21.60 6.52
CA MET A 67 9.52 22.95 6.81
C MET A 67 10.73 23.91 6.79
N ASN A 68 10.62 25.04 6.11
CA ASN A 68 11.72 26.01 6.07
C ASN A 68 11.91 26.64 7.46
N TYR A 69 13.13 27.04 7.81
CA TYR A 69 13.40 27.64 9.12
C TYR A 69 12.54 28.88 9.38
N ASP A 70 12.31 29.70 8.36
CA ASP A 70 11.49 30.91 8.48
C ASP A 70 10.03 30.59 8.80
N GLU A 71 9.49 29.52 8.22
CA GLU A 71 8.14 29.03 8.52
C GLU A 71 8.07 28.48 9.94
N TYR A 72 9.05 27.66 10.34
CA TYR A 72 9.14 27.10 11.69
C TYR A 72 9.28 28.20 12.76
N ARG A 73 10.07 29.23 12.44
CA ARG A 73 10.28 30.40 13.30
C ARG A 73 9.00 31.21 13.45
N SER A 74 8.29 31.46 12.35
CA SER A 74 6.99 32.16 12.40
C SER A 74 5.99 31.39 13.26
N ASP A 75 5.86 30.08 13.05
CA ASP A 75 4.94 29.23 13.81
C ASP A 75 5.24 29.21 15.32
N GLN A 76 6.52 29.14 15.70
CA GLN A 76 6.94 29.18 17.10
C GLN A 76 6.71 30.53 17.78
N LEU A 77 6.75 31.63 17.03
CA LEU A 77 6.52 32.99 17.52
C LEU A 77 5.03 33.33 17.57
N ASP A 78 4.22 32.79 16.66
CA ASP A 78 2.78 32.98 16.61
C ASP A 78 2.05 32.11 17.65
N GLY A 79 2.57 30.91 17.95
CA GLY A 79 1.96 29.94 18.87
C GLY A 79 2.25 30.13 20.37
N LYS A 80 3.15 31.04 20.77
CA LYS A 80 3.56 31.21 22.19
C LYS A 80 3.24 32.58 22.77
N ASN A 81 2.94 32.60 24.07
CA ASN A 81 2.71 33.81 24.86
C ASN A 81 3.77 34.89 24.58
N LYS A 82 3.36 35.99 23.92
CA LYS A 82 4.18 37.15 23.54
C LYS A 82 4.94 37.82 24.71
N LYS A 83 4.68 37.42 25.95
CA LYS A 83 5.32 37.96 27.16
C LYS A 83 6.77 37.51 27.36
N ASN A 84 7.18 36.35 26.81
CA ASN A 84 8.57 35.87 26.86
C ASN A 84 8.86 35.00 25.62
N PRO A 85 9.14 35.60 24.46
CA PRO A 85 9.51 34.85 23.27
C PRO A 85 10.81 34.06 23.54
N PRO A 86 10.91 32.80 23.06
CA PRO A 86 12.15 32.05 23.15
C PRO A 86 13.28 32.78 22.39
N SER A 87 14.51 32.68 22.90
CA SER A 87 15.67 33.22 22.20
C SER A 87 15.85 32.56 20.83
N GLU A 88 16.45 33.27 19.88
CA GLU A 88 16.69 32.78 18.53
C GLU A 88 17.54 31.49 18.52
N GLU A 89 18.51 31.41 19.43
CA GLU A 89 19.31 30.21 19.67
C GLU A 89 18.44 29.01 20.10
N ALA A 90 17.46 29.23 20.98
CA ALA A 90 16.53 28.19 21.41
C ALA A 90 15.59 27.75 20.30
N ILE A 91 15.17 28.65 19.41
CA ILE A 91 14.35 28.32 18.22
C ILE A 91 15.17 27.47 17.24
N LYS A 92 16.42 27.86 16.98
CA LYS A 92 17.32 27.13 16.09
C LYS A 92 17.68 25.75 16.62
N ALA A 93 17.94 25.62 17.92
CA ALA A 93 18.17 24.32 18.56
C ALA A 93 16.97 23.38 18.42
N LYS A 94 15.75 23.89 18.58
CA LYS A 94 14.53 23.11 18.37
C LYS A 94 14.28 22.74 16.92
N TYR A 95 14.59 23.63 15.99
CA TYR A 95 14.51 23.33 14.56
C TYR A 95 15.45 22.19 14.18
N ASN A 96 16.71 22.22 14.62
CA ASN A 96 17.66 21.15 14.35
C ASN A 96 17.20 19.82 14.94
N ALA A 97 16.72 19.82 16.18
CA ALA A 97 16.15 18.62 16.82
C ALA A 97 14.89 18.11 16.09
N PHE A 98 14.07 19.02 15.56
CA PHE A 98 12.90 18.67 14.75
C PHE A 98 13.31 17.99 13.44
N ILE A 99 14.32 18.51 12.73
CA ILE A 99 14.81 17.88 11.48
C ILE A 99 15.35 16.47 11.78
N GLU A 100 16.15 16.32 12.83
CA GLU A 100 16.71 15.03 13.25
C GLU A 100 15.60 14.02 13.63
N ASP A 101 14.58 14.44 14.39
CA ASP A 101 13.45 13.57 14.75
C ASP A 101 12.62 13.15 13.52
N ASN A 102 12.41 14.06 12.56
CA ASN A 102 11.69 13.73 11.33
C ASN A 102 12.44 12.72 10.47
N GLU A 103 13.76 12.90 10.30
CA GLU A 103 14.58 11.96 9.54
C GLU A 103 14.53 10.58 10.19
N LYS A 104 14.67 10.51 11.51
CA LYS A 104 14.58 9.25 12.26
C LYS A 104 13.22 8.58 12.11
N ARG A 105 12.12 9.34 12.23
CA ARG A 105 10.75 8.83 12.03
C ARG A 105 10.54 8.31 10.62
N ALA A 106 11.00 9.03 9.60
CA ALA A 106 10.89 8.60 8.21
C ALA A 106 11.55 7.23 7.99
N VAL A 107 12.74 7.03 8.56
CA VAL A 107 13.44 5.74 8.50
C VAL A 107 12.68 4.64 9.25
N ASP A 108 12.14 4.92 10.44
CA ASP A 108 11.38 3.93 11.22
C ASP A 108 10.05 3.56 10.55
N ASP A 109 9.38 4.52 9.91
CA ASP A 109 8.18 4.29 9.10
C ASP A 109 8.50 3.47 7.85
N ALA A 110 9.63 3.74 7.19
CA ALA A 110 10.12 2.95 6.06
C ALA A 110 10.39 1.49 6.46
N LYS A 111 11.02 1.25 7.62
CA LYS A 111 11.23 -0.12 8.17
C LYS A 111 9.90 -0.85 8.40
N ASN A 112 8.95 -0.20 9.04
CA ASN A 112 7.62 -0.77 9.29
C ASN A 112 6.89 -1.10 7.98
N SER A 113 7.01 -0.22 6.98
CA SER A 113 6.38 -0.38 5.67
C SER A 113 7.07 -1.41 4.80
N LEU A 114 8.38 -1.61 4.95
CA LEU A 114 9.14 -2.71 4.34
C LEU A 114 8.58 -4.07 4.78
N LEU A 115 8.36 -4.26 6.09
CA LEU A 115 7.77 -5.50 6.61
C LEU A 115 6.36 -5.74 6.05
N LYS A 116 5.54 -4.69 5.98
CA LYS A 116 4.19 -4.76 5.39
C LYS A 116 4.27 -5.15 3.90
N SER A 117 5.24 -4.61 3.17
CA SER A 117 5.46 -4.92 1.76
C SER A 117 5.86 -6.39 1.55
N CYS A 118 6.72 -6.93 2.42
CA CYS A 118 7.03 -8.37 2.44
C CYS A 118 5.79 -9.22 2.71
N ALA A 119 4.97 -8.85 3.70
CA ALA A 119 3.72 -9.56 3.99
C ALA A 119 2.78 -9.56 2.79
N TRP A 120 2.67 -8.41 2.10
CA TRP A 120 1.86 -8.24 0.89
C TRP A 120 2.34 -9.13 -0.27
N LEU A 121 3.63 -9.46 -0.32
CA LEU A 121 4.20 -10.38 -1.30
C LEU A 121 4.01 -11.85 -0.90
N ILE A 122 4.15 -12.18 0.39
CA ILE A 122 4.09 -13.56 0.90
C ILE A 122 2.65 -14.10 0.95
N ILE A 123 1.68 -13.31 1.39
CA ILE A 123 0.26 -13.72 1.53
C ILE A 123 -0.36 -14.28 0.23
N PRO A 124 -0.19 -13.66 -0.96
CA PRO A 124 -0.79 -14.17 -2.19
C PRO A 124 -0.13 -15.45 -2.72
N VAL A 125 1.11 -15.76 -2.32
CA VAL A 125 1.89 -16.91 -2.84
C VAL A 125 1.19 -18.26 -2.61
N PRO A 126 0.74 -18.65 -1.40
CA PRO A 126 0.05 -19.93 -1.21
C PRO A 126 -1.22 -20.02 -2.05
N ILE A 127 -2.00 -18.94 -2.16
CA ILE A 127 -3.22 -18.88 -2.98
C ILE A 127 -2.86 -19.07 -4.46
N PHE A 128 -1.85 -18.34 -4.94
CA PHE A 128 -1.35 -18.44 -6.30
C PHE A 128 -0.91 -19.87 -6.64
N LEU A 129 -0.12 -20.51 -5.78
CA LEU A 129 0.38 -21.87 -5.98
C LEU A 129 -0.76 -22.89 -6.06
N VAL A 130 -1.76 -22.78 -5.18
CA VAL A 130 -2.93 -23.67 -5.19
C VAL A 130 -3.76 -23.47 -6.45
N SER A 131 -4.12 -22.22 -6.77
CA SER A 131 -4.92 -21.88 -7.95
C SER A 131 -4.23 -22.30 -9.25
N LEU A 132 -2.90 -22.12 -9.33
CA LEU A 132 -2.10 -22.55 -10.48
C LEU A 132 -2.07 -24.07 -10.61
N ARG A 133 -1.94 -24.82 -9.51
CA ARG A 133 -2.00 -26.29 -9.52
C ARG A 133 -3.38 -26.78 -9.99
N LEU A 134 -4.46 -26.17 -9.51
CA LEU A 134 -5.83 -26.51 -9.93
C LEU A 134 -6.05 -26.24 -11.42
N LEU A 135 -5.62 -25.08 -11.92
CA LEU A 135 -5.75 -24.72 -13.33
C LEU A 135 -4.99 -25.70 -14.24
N ARG A 136 -3.77 -26.10 -13.85
CA ARG A 136 -2.97 -27.08 -14.61
C ARG A 136 -3.61 -28.46 -14.65
N ARG A 137 -4.24 -28.90 -13.56
CA ARG A 137 -4.98 -30.17 -13.52
C ARG A 137 -6.16 -30.16 -14.49
N ASP A 138 -6.92 -29.08 -14.52
CA ASP A 138 -8.07 -28.95 -15.42
C ASP A 138 -7.63 -28.93 -16.88
N LYS A 139 -6.49 -28.28 -17.21
CA LYS A 139 -5.93 -28.28 -18.56
C LYS A 139 -5.46 -29.67 -19.02
N LYS A 140 -4.95 -30.50 -18.12
CA LYS A 140 -4.46 -31.84 -18.46
C LYS A 140 -5.61 -32.82 -18.79
N GLN A 141 -6.82 -32.58 -18.30
CA GLN A 141 -7.99 -33.40 -18.63
C GLN A 141 -8.61 -33.08 -20.01
N THR A 142 -8.14 -32.04 -20.69
CA THR A 142 -8.64 -31.58 -22.00
C THR A 142 -7.71 -31.92 -23.18
N THR A 143 -6.54 -32.49 -22.91
CA THR A 143 -5.57 -33.00 -23.90
C THR A 143 -5.48 -34.51 -23.75
#